data_AF-A0A411WPD0-F1
#
_entry.id   AF-A0A411WPD0-F1
#
_cell.length_a   1.000
_cell.length_b   1.000
_cell.length_c   1.000
_cell.angle_alpha   90.00
_cell.angle_beta   90.00
_cell.angle_gamma   90.00
#
_symmetry.space_group_name_H-M   'P 1'
#
loop_
_entity.id
_entity.type
_entity.pdbx_description
1 polymer ?
#
loop_
_entity_poly.entity_id
_entity_poly.type
_entity_poly.pdbx_seq_one_letter_code
_entity_poly.pdbx_strand_id
1 'polypeptide(L)'
;MMQSIVTNNGYRLIYQGYSMDWKAFKSSLFESAKVKIEALLSEGVAPLYAAAFFASYREQEGIISLPSLAANNLAMLNEEYPNRKQKDEGFYSIKWNPADWHWNWEPEDYGEGRLTNYETQLETYSNRGSVAMWNKAEERFVTTVVQVAVALNKHFAKDPAYLRILWCFFMMKKVVPNWPGSVCQHANSCITFPNRMLQKKSVDV
;
A
#
# COMPACT_ATOMS: atom_id res chain seq x y z
N MET A 1 -7.27 -29.70 -0.40
CA MET A 1 -7.29 -31.18 -0.56
C MET A 1 -5.97 -31.71 -0.01
N MET A 2 -5.99 -32.49 1.08
CA MET A 2 -4.77 -33.06 1.68
C MET A 2 -4.24 -34.16 0.77
N GLN A 3 -2.96 -34.12 0.41
CA GLN A 3 -2.28 -35.29 -0.18
C GLN A 3 -1.13 -35.72 0.72
N SER A 4 -1.22 -36.95 1.21
CA SER A 4 -0.16 -37.64 1.95
C SER A 4 0.74 -38.39 0.97
N ILE A 5 2.00 -37.99 0.87
CA ILE A 5 3.03 -38.77 0.17
C ILE A 5 3.77 -39.61 1.20
N VAL A 6 3.69 -40.93 1.06
CA VAL A 6 4.44 -41.88 1.89
C VAL A 6 5.87 -41.96 1.36
N THR A 7 6.86 -41.72 2.21
CA THR A 7 8.26 -42.05 1.94
C THR A 7 8.76 -43.03 3.01
N ASN A 8 9.79 -43.82 2.69
CA ASN A 8 10.26 -44.97 3.48
C ASN A 8 10.77 -44.65 4.91
N ASN A 9 10.75 -43.39 5.37
CA ASN A 9 11.25 -42.95 6.67
C ASN A 9 10.20 -42.21 7.53
N GLY A 10 8.94 -42.61 7.46
CA GLY A 10 7.88 -42.05 8.29
C GLY A 10 7.15 -40.89 7.62
N TYR A 11 5.91 -40.69 8.06
CA TYR A 11 4.97 -39.74 7.48
C TYR A 11 5.51 -38.32 7.60
N ARG A 12 6.03 -37.76 6.50
CA ARG A 12 6.26 -36.32 6.40
C ARG A 12 5.03 -35.74 5.69
N LEU A 13 4.19 -35.03 6.43
CA LEU A 13 3.13 -34.21 5.84
C LEU A 13 3.81 -33.09 5.03
N ILE A 14 3.95 -33.30 3.72
CA ILE A 14 4.39 -32.25 2.81
C ILE A 14 3.13 -31.45 2.46
N TYR A 15 2.97 -30.27 3.05
CA TYR A 15 1.98 -29.28 2.61
C TYR A 15 2.38 -28.74 1.23
N GLN A 16 2.21 -29.54 0.18
CA GLN A 16 2.18 -29.03 -1.19
C GLN A 16 0.80 -28.42 -1.45
N GLY A 17 0.75 -27.11 -1.72
CA GLY A 17 -0.36 -26.60 -2.54
C GLY A 17 -1.00 -25.25 -2.23
N TYR A 18 -0.50 -24.42 -1.31
CA TYR A 18 -0.93 -23.00 -1.22
C TYR A 18 0.27 -22.07 -1.01
N SER A 19 1.22 -22.11 -1.95
CA SER A 19 2.17 -21.00 -2.08
C SER A 19 1.46 -19.85 -2.76
N MET A 20 1.37 -18.70 -2.11
CA MET A 20 0.87 -17.47 -2.74
C MET A 20 1.69 -17.18 -4.01
N ASP A 21 1.01 -16.99 -5.14
CA ASP A 21 1.66 -16.51 -6.35
C ASP A 21 1.89 -15.01 -6.24
N TRP A 22 3.03 -14.66 -5.64
CA TRP A 22 3.45 -13.27 -5.45
C TRP A 22 3.64 -12.50 -6.76
N LYS A 23 3.97 -13.20 -7.85
CA LYS A 23 4.13 -12.55 -9.16
C LYS A 23 2.77 -12.17 -9.71
N ALA A 24 1.82 -13.10 -9.67
CA ALA A 24 0.46 -12.84 -10.10
C ALA A 24 -0.22 -11.78 -9.20
N PHE A 25 -0.04 -11.85 -7.87
CA PHE A 25 -0.52 -10.81 -6.95
C PHE A 25 0.01 -9.42 -7.30
N LYS A 26 1.33 -9.31 -7.51
CA LYS A 26 1.97 -8.05 -7.93
C LYS A 26 1.36 -7.50 -9.22
N SER A 27 1.19 -8.35 -10.23
CA SER A 27 0.59 -7.97 -11.51
C SER A 27 -0.87 -7.54 -11.35
N SER A 28 -1.68 -8.27 -10.59
CA SER A 28 -3.07 -7.92 -10.33
C SER A 28 -3.19 -6.60 -9.59
N LEU A 29 -2.39 -6.37 -8.54
CA LEU A 29 -2.38 -5.11 -7.80
C LEU A 29 -1.97 -3.93 -8.68
N PHE A 30 -0.98 -4.13 -9.56
CA PHE A 30 -0.56 -3.11 -10.53
C PHE A 30 -1.67 -2.77 -11.52
N GLU A 31 -2.24 -3.76 -12.21
CA GLU A 31 -3.25 -3.50 -13.24
C GLU A 31 -4.53 -2.90 -12.64
N SER A 32 -4.97 -3.38 -11.47
CA SER A 32 -6.13 -2.83 -10.77
C SER A 32 -5.95 -1.35 -10.41
N ALA A 33 -4.81 -0.98 -9.82
CA ALA A 33 -4.53 0.41 -9.48
C ALA A 33 -4.33 1.29 -10.71
N LYS A 34 -3.64 0.77 -11.74
CA LYS A 34 -3.44 1.46 -13.01
C LYS A 34 -4.78 1.80 -13.66
N VAL A 35 -5.67 0.82 -13.84
CA VAL A 35 -6.98 1.03 -14.46
C VAL A 35 -7.79 2.07 -13.69
N LYS A 36 -7.76 2.03 -12.35
CA LYS A 36 -8.49 3.02 -11.54
C LYS A 36 -7.94 4.43 -11.72
N ILE A 37 -6.62 4.60 -11.76
CA ILE A 37 -5.98 5.90 -11.99
C ILE A 37 -6.25 6.39 -13.42
N GLU A 38 -6.15 5.53 -14.43
CA GLU A 38 -6.45 5.88 -15.83
C GLU A 38 -7.91 6.32 -16.00
N ALA A 39 -8.85 5.63 -15.36
CA ALA A 39 -10.25 6.02 -15.35
C ALA A 39 -10.44 7.41 -14.74
N LEU A 40 -9.85 7.67 -13.57
CA LEU A 40 -9.90 8.98 -12.93
C LEU A 40 -9.32 10.09 -13.82
N LEU A 41 -8.20 9.84 -14.48
CA LEU A 41 -7.60 10.81 -15.41
C LEU A 41 -8.50 11.07 -16.63
N SER A 42 -9.19 10.04 -17.13
CA SER A 42 -10.12 10.16 -18.26
C SER A 42 -11.38 10.99 -17.94
N GLU A 43 -11.73 11.12 -16.66
CA GLU A 43 -12.81 11.98 -16.17
C GLU A 43 -12.42 13.47 -16.14
N GLY A 44 -11.19 13.82 -16.51
CA GLY A 44 -10.73 15.21 -16.58
C GLY A 44 -10.17 15.77 -15.26
N VAL A 45 -9.87 14.89 -14.29
CA VAL A 45 -9.38 15.25 -12.95
C VAL A 45 -7.92 15.77 -12.93
N ALA A 46 -7.21 15.67 -14.05
CA ALA A 46 -5.82 16.06 -14.19
C ALA A 46 -5.53 17.54 -13.83
N PRO A 47 -4.34 17.85 -13.27
CA PRO A 47 -3.26 16.93 -12.95
C PRO A 47 -3.33 16.41 -11.50
N LEU A 48 -3.12 15.10 -11.31
CA LEU A 48 -2.95 14.51 -9.98
C LEU A 48 -1.58 14.91 -9.41
N TYR A 49 -1.52 15.38 -8.16
CA TYR A 49 -0.22 15.62 -7.49
C TYR A 49 0.29 14.41 -6.72
N ALA A 50 -0.60 13.51 -6.34
CA ALA A 50 -0.28 12.30 -5.61
C ALA A 50 -1.30 11.19 -5.86
N ALA A 51 -0.81 9.96 -5.81
CA ALA A 51 -1.58 8.75 -5.54
C ALA A 51 -0.81 7.90 -4.52
N ALA A 52 -1.49 7.03 -3.78
CA ALA A 52 -0.89 6.24 -2.70
C ALA A 52 -1.68 4.95 -2.43
N PHE A 53 -0.97 3.86 -2.15
CA PHE A 53 -1.55 2.76 -1.39
C PHE A 53 -1.50 3.11 0.11
N PHE A 54 -2.58 2.88 0.85
CA PHE A 54 -2.70 3.21 2.27
C PHE A 54 -3.58 2.20 3.05
N ALA A 55 -3.79 2.43 4.35
CA ALA A 55 -4.75 1.72 5.20
C ALA A 55 -4.69 0.17 5.30
N SER A 56 -3.60 -0.48 4.90
CA SER A 56 -3.44 -1.94 5.13
C SER A 56 -3.25 -2.27 6.62
N TYR A 57 -4.19 -3.04 7.18
CA TYR A 57 -4.16 -3.61 8.53
C TYR A 57 -3.27 -4.84 8.60
N ARG A 58 -2.47 -4.95 9.68
CA ARG A 58 -1.54 -6.06 9.89
C ARG A 58 -1.52 -6.43 11.36
N GLU A 59 -1.88 -7.67 11.66
CA GLU A 59 -1.81 -8.25 13.00
C GLU A 59 -0.98 -9.51 12.98
N GLN A 60 0.05 -9.56 13.83
CA GLN A 60 0.96 -10.71 13.91
C GLN A 60 0.18 -11.97 14.28
N GLU A 61 0.41 -13.06 13.54
CA GLU A 61 -0.40 -14.31 13.65
C GLU A 61 -1.89 -14.13 13.31
N GLY A 62 -2.24 -13.00 12.70
CA GLY A 62 -3.57 -12.66 12.22
C GLY A 62 -3.53 -12.17 10.77
N ILE A 63 -4.41 -11.24 10.44
CA ILE A 63 -4.67 -10.84 9.05
C ILE A 63 -3.59 -9.87 8.55
N ILE A 64 -3.22 -10.01 7.27
CA ILE A 64 -2.54 -8.97 6.48
C ILE A 64 -3.57 -8.54 5.42
N SER A 65 -4.21 -7.40 5.61
CA SER A 65 -5.24 -6.92 4.68
C SER A 65 -4.61 -6.24 3.47
N LEU A 66 -5.32 -6.25 2.34
CA LEU A 66 -4.89 -5.51 1.16
C LEU A 66 -4.93 -4.00 1.42
N PRO A 67 -4.08 -3.20 0.74
CA PRO A 67 -4.10 -1.76 0.93
C PRO A 67 -5.23 -1.11 0.14
N SER A 68 -5.83 -0.07 0.69
CA SER A 68 -6.69 0.86 -0.03
C SER A 68 -5.85 1.71 -0.98
N LEU A 69 -6.47 2.34 -1.98
CA LEU A 69 -5.83 3.23 -2.95
C LEU A 69 -6.43 4.63 -2.82
N ALA A 70 -5.61 5.66 -2.88
CA ALA A 70 -6.09 7.05 -2.91
C ALA A 70 -5.35 7.88 -3.95
N ALA A 71 -5.99 8.94 -4.42
CA ALA A 71 -5.42 9.94 -5.32
C ALA A 71 -5.92 11.33 -4.96
N ASN A 72 -5.16 12.36 -5.34
CA ASN A 72 -5.60 13.73 -5.15
C ASN A 72 -4.96 14.69 -6.16
N ASN A 73 -5.65 15.81 -6.42
CA ASN A 73 -5.18 16.94 -7.22
C ASN A 73 -5.14 18.21 -6.36
N LEU A 74 -4.40 19.23 -6.81
CA LEU A 74 -4.23 20.45 -6.03
C LEU A 74 -5.53 21.28 -5.98
N ALA A 75 -6.40 21.13 -6.98
CA ALA A 75 -7.67 21.86 -7.06
C ALA A 75 -8.62 21.43 -5.94
N MET A 76 -8.88 20.12 -5.79
CA MET A 76 -9.70 19.56 -4.70
C MET A 76 -9.08 19.86 -3.34
N LEU A 77 -7.76 19.73 -3.19
CA LEU A 77 -7.09 20.10 -1.94
C LEU A 77 -7.30 21.59 -1.58
N ASN A 78 -7.34 22.50 -2.56
CA ASN A 78 -7.64 23.92 -2.36
C ASN A 78 -9.11 24.17 -2.00
N GLU A 79 -10.01 23.42 -2.61
CA GLU A 79 -11.46 23.54 -2.40
C GLU A 79 -11.87 23.04 -1.02
N GLU A 80 -11.36 21.88 -0.60
CA GLU A 80 -11.65 21.27 0.70
C GLU A 80 -10.96 22.01 1.86
N TYR A 81 -9.77 22.56 1.61
CA TYR A 81 -8.94 23.20 2.63
C TYR A 81 -8.47 24.60 2.19
N PRO A 82 -9.39 25.58 2.03
CA PRO A 82 -9.08 26.90 1.47
C PRO A 82 -8.19 27.76 2.38
N ASN A 83 -8.19 27.49 3.68
CA ASN A 83 -7.43 28.25 4.69
C ASN A 83 -6.09 27.60 5.07
N ARG A 84 -5.66 26.54 4.38
CA ARG A 84 -4.37 25.90 4.67
C ARG A 84 -3.23 26.88 4.40
N LYS A 85 -2.31 27.02 5.35
CA LYS A 85 -1.16 27.92 5.22
C LYS A 85 -0.02 27.18 4.53
N GLN A 86 0.89 27.90 3.89
CA GLN A 86 2.09 27.30 3.27
C GLN A 86 2.99 26.55 4.28
N LYS A 87 2.89 26.90 5.58
CA LYS A 87 3.54 26.15 6.68
C LYS A 87 2.90 24.77 6.94
N ASP A 88 1.70 24.53 6.42
CA ASP A 88 0.97 23.27 6.45
C ASP A 88 1.32 22.42 5.20
N GLU A 89 2.54 22.52 4.69
CA GLU A 89 3.07 21.67 3.61
C GLU A 89 4.01 20.56 4.11
N GLY A 90 4.26 20.51 5.42
CA GLY A 90 5.08 19.50 6.07
C GLY A 90 4.49 18.09 5.91
N PHE A 91 5.31 17.07 6.18
CA PHE A 91 4.93 15.66 6.01
C PHE A 91 3.64 15.26 6.75
N TYR A 92 3.36 15.91 7.88
CA TYR A 92 2.17 15.68 8.71
C TYR A 92 0.95 16.51 8.31
N SER A 93 1.00 17.20 7.16
CA SER A 93 -0.11 18.01 6.69
C SER A 93 -1.16 17.19 5.97
N ILE A 94 -2.36 17.77 5.87
CA ILE A 94 -3.49 17.25 5.10
C ILE A 94 -3.12 16.93 3.63
N LYS A 95 -2.17 17.68 3.06
CA LYS A 95 -1.62 17.45 1.72
C LYS A 95 -1.03 16.05 1.55
N TRP A 96 -0.51 15.45 2.62
CA TRP A 96 0.17 14.16 2.57
C TRP A 96 -0.54 13.08 3.40
N ASN A 97 -1.83 13.26 3.71
CA ASN A 97 -2.66 12.26 4.37
C ASN A 97 -3.66 11.61 3.38
N PRO A 98 -3.37 10.42 2.83
CA PRO A 98 -4.25 9.73 1.88
C PRO A 98 -5.65 9.41 2.43
N ALA A 99 -5.79 9.25 3.75
CA ALA A 99 -7.10 9.01 4.36
C ALA A 99 -8.03 10.24 4.23
N ASP A 100 -7.46 11.44 4.06
CA ASP A 100 -8.19 12.69 3.89
C ASP A 100 -8.22 13.16 2.43
N TRP A 101 -7.77 12.33 1.48
CA TRP A 101 -7.81 12.67 0.07
C TRP A 101 -9.18 12.42 -0.54
N HIS A 102 -9.52 13.30 -1.50
CA HIS A 102 -10.82 13.31 -2.16
C HIS A 102 -11.20 11.97 -2.78
N TRP A 103 -10.26 11.34 -3.52
CA TRP A 103 -10.48 10.01 -4.08
C TRP A 103 -9.79 8.97 -3.21
N ASN A 104 -10.59 8.13 -2.58
CA ASN A 104 -10.17 6.94 -1.86
C ASN A 104 -11.02 5.75 -2.30
N TRP A 105 -10.38 4.58 -2.34
CA TRP A 105 -10.98 3.33 -2.82
C TRP A 105 -10.48 2.18 -1.95
N GLU A 106 -11.42 1.38 -1.46
CA GLU A 106 -11.10 0.13 -0.79
C GLU A 106 -10.67 -0.93 -1.82
N PRO A 107 -9.98 -2.01 -1.40
CA PRO A 107 -9.56 -3.09 -2.30
C PRO A 107 -10.67 -3.62 -3.21
N GLU A 108 -11.91 -3.63 -2.76
CA GLU A 108 -13.09 -4.04 -3.53
C GLU A 108 -13.41 -3.07 -4.67
N ASP A 109 -13.22 -1.76 -4.45
CA ASP A 109 -13.59 -0.70 -5.38
C ASP A 109 -12.64 -0.62 -6.58
N TYR A 110 -11.33 -0.84 -6.35
CA TYR A 110 -10.31 -0.80 -7.41
C TYR A 110 -9.84 -2.18 -7.86
N GLY A 111 -10.15 -3.23 -7.09
CA GLY A 111 -9.74 -4.60 -7.39
C GLY A 111 -10.62 -5.31 -8.42
N GLU A 112 -11.86 -4.87 -8.65
CA GLU A 112 -12.84 -5.52 -9.56
C GLU A 112 -12.94 -7.04 -9.32
N GLY A 113 -12.88 -7.49 -8.06
CA GLY A 113 -12.87 -8.92 -7.70
C GLY A 113 -11.56 -9.67 -7.99
N ARG A 114 -10.61 -9.07 -8.74
CA ARG A 114 -9.29 -9.66 -9.01
C ARG A 114 -8.43 -9.76 -7.75
N LEU A 115 -8.67 -8.87 -6.79
CA LEU A 115 -7.91 -8.79 -5.54
C LEU A 115 -8.52 -9.63 -4.41
N THR A 116 -9.83 -9.88 -4.41
CA THR A 116 -10.54 -10.61 -3.36
C THR A 116 -9.93 -11.99 -3.09
N ASN A 117 -9.56 -12.72 -4.14
CA ASN A 117 -8.94 -14.04 -3.99
C ASN A 117 -7.51 -13.97 -3.38
N TYR A 118 -6.80 -12.85 -3.55
CA TYR A 118 -5.47 -12.70 -2.97
C TYR A 118 -5.49 -12.40 -1.49
N GLU A 119 -6.56 -11.78 -0.98
CA GLU A 119 -6.72 -11.54 0.45
C GLU A 119 -6.85 -12.86 1.23
N THR A 120 -7.75 -13.75 0.79
CA THR A 120 -7.88 -15.10 1.36
C THR A 120 -6.57 -15.89 1.25
N GLN A 121 -5.86 -15.79 0.12
CA GLN A 121 -4.58 -16.46 -0.06
C GLN A 121 -3.49 -15.91 0.87
N LEU A 122 -3.44 -14.59 1.06
CA LEU A 122 -2.46 -13.93 1.91
C LEU A 122 -2.70 -14.27 3.39
N GLU A 123 -3.95 -14.30 3.83
CA GLU A 123 -4.34 -14.77 5.16
C GLU A 123 -3.93 -16.24 5.37
N THR A 124 -4.30 -17.12 4.44
CA THR A 124 -3.92 -18.54 4.50
C THR A 124 -2.40 -18.72 4.50
N TYR A 125 -1.67 -17.92 3.71
CA TYR A 125 -0.22 -17.99 3.60
C TYR A 125 0.50 -17.47 4.87
N SER A 126 -0.03 -16.43 5.50
CA SER A 126 0.57 -15.80 6.68
C SER A 126 0.29 -16.57 7.97
N ASN A 127 -0.87 -17.21 8.09
CA ASN A 127 -1.31 -17.94 9.31
C ASN A 127 -0.99 -19.44 9.33
N ARG A 128 -0.15 -19.92 8.42
CA ARG A 128 0.18 -21.36 8.27
C ARG A 128 1.23 -21.91 9.21
N GLY A 129 1.77 -21.11 10.13
CA GLY A 129 2.95 -21.52 10.88
C GLY A 129 3.33 -20.57 12.00
N SER A 130 4.64 -20.39 12.20
CA SER A 130 5.15 -19.57 13.30
C SER A 130 5.12 -18.07 12.98
N VAL A 131 5.27 -17.25 14.02
CA VAL A 131 5.59 -15.82 13.93
C VAL A 131 6.63 -15.49 12.85
N ALA A 132 7.71 -16.29 12.76
CA ALA A 132 8.76 -16.06 11.77
C ALA A 132 8.27 -16.22 10.32
N MET A 133 7.28 -17.08 10.08
CA MET A 133 6.66 -17.24 8.77
C MET A 133 5.72 -16.08 8.46
N TRP A 134 4.96 -15.62 9.46
CA TRP A 134 4.12 -14.43 9.33
C TRP A 134 4.96 -13.19 9.02
N ASN A 135 6.06 -12.95 9.74
CA ASN A 135 6.97 -11.83 9.49
C ASN A 135 7.56 -11.85 8.06
N LYS A 136 7.92 -13.03 7.55
CA LYS A 136 8.37 -13.19 6.15
C LYS A 136 7.27 -12.92 5.14
N ALA A 137 6.02 -13.27 5.46
CA ALA A 137 4.87 -12.96 4.63
C ALA A 137 4.61 -11.45 4.59
N GLU A 138 4.64 -10.79 5.75
CA GLU A 138 4.51 -9.35 5.90
C GLU A 138 5.60 -8.61 5.09
N GLU A 139 6.87 -8.95 5.30
CA GLU A 139 8.00 -8.33 4.60
C GLU A 139 7.84 -8.45 3.08
N ARG A 140 7.44 -9.64 2.60
CA ARG A 140 7.24 -9.89 1.18
C ARG A 140 6.02 -9.16 0.63
N PHE A 141 4.96 -9.04 1.40
CA PHE A 141 3.78 -8.25 1.06
C PHE A 141 4.13 -6.76 0.92
N VAL A 142 4.76 -6.17 1.94
CA VAL A 142 5.19 -4.77 1.92
C VAL A 142 6.13 -4.51 0.73
N THR A 143 7.11 -5.39 0.52
CA THR A 143 8.03 -5.29 -0.62
C THR A 143 7.27 -5.34 -1.95
N THR A 144 6.28 -6.22 -2.09
CA THR A 144 5.45 -6.31 -3.29
C THR A 144 4.70 -5.01 -3.54
N VAL A 145 4.04 -4.46 -2.51
CA VAL A 145 3.30 -3.20 -2.61
C VAL A 145 4.25 -2.07 -3.03
N VAL A 146 5.43 -1.93 -2.41
CA VAL A 146 6.48 -0.95 -2.78
C VAL A 146 6.97 -1.13 -4.23
N GLN A 147 7.02 -2.35 -4.73
CA GLN A 147 7.43 -2.59 -6.12
C GLN A 147 6.34 -2.23 -7.13
N VAL A 148 5.07 -2.58 -6.87
CA VAL A 148 3.91 -2.16 -7.69
C VAL A 148 3.88 -0.65 -7.77
N ALA A 149 4.04 -0.06 -6.61
CA ALA A 149 4.15 1.34 -6.39
C ALA A 149 5.16 2.05 -7.32
N VAL A 150 6.43 1.65 -7.22
CA VAL A 150 7.48 2.16 -8.09
C VAL A 150 7.17 1.93 -9.57
N ALA A 151 6.53 0.81 -9.91
CA ALA A 151 6.12 0.51 -11.28
C ALA A 151 5.04 1.48 -11.78
N LEU A 152 4.02 1.81 -10.97
CA LEU A 152 3.00 2.81 -11.31
C LEU A 152 3.64 4.18 -11.52
N ASN A 153 4.60 4.57 -10.65
CA ASN A 153 5.32 5.83 -10.84
C ASN A 153 6.04 5.90 -12.18
N LYS A 154 6.71 4.80 -12.56
CA LYS A 154 7.41 4.72 -13.85
C LYS A 154 6.44 4.73 -15.02
N HIS A 155 5.28 4.12 -14.88
CA HIS A 155 4.24 4.08 -15.90
C HIS A 155 3.73 5.49 -16.22
N PHE A 156 3.38 6.27 -15.20
CA PHE A 156 2.84 7.63 -15.36
C PHE A 156 3.90 8.74 -15.40
N ALA A 157 5.20 8.45 -15.27
CA ALA A 157 6.26 9.46 -15.15
C ALA A 157 6.35 10.46 -16.33
N LYS A 158 5.84 10.07 -17.50
CA LYS A 158 5.84 10.91 -18.71
C LYS A 158 4.48 11.53 -19.01
N ASP A 159 3.47 11.20 -18.22
CA ASP A 159 2.13 11.73 -18.39
C ASP A 159 2.05 13.14 -17.78
N PRO A 160 1.79 14.19 -18.57
CA PRO A 160 1.64 15.55 -18.04
C PRO A 160 0.45 15.68 -17.07
N ALA A 161 -0.51 14.75 -17.09
CA ALA A 161 -1.62 14.69 -16.15
C ALA A 161 -1.22 14.14 -14.77
N TYR A 162 0.04 13.75 -14.58
CA TYR A 162 0.49 13.03 -13.39
C TYR A 162 1.77 13.64 -12.80
N LEU A 163 1.66 14.34 -11.66
CA LEU A 163 2.73 15.18 -11.11
C LEU A 163 3.61 14.52 -10.03
N ARG A 164 3.28 13.34 -9.49
CA ARG A 164 4.15 12.42 -8.70
C ARG A 164 3.30 11.37 -7.96
N ILE A 165 3.88 10.21 -7.60
CA ILE A 165 3.27 9.26 -6.64
C ILE A 165 3.94 9.43 -5.27
N LEU A 166 3.16 9.46 -4.19
CA LEU A 166 3.67 9.45 -2.81
C LEU A 166 3.25 8.15 -2.13
N TRP A 167 4.18 7.46 -1.46
CA TRP A 167 3.90 6.21 -0.76
C TRP A 167 3.59 6.46 0.71
N CYS A 168 2.42 6.02 1.18
CA CYS A 168 2.00 6.17 2.57
C CYS A 168 1.55 4.84 3.16
N PHE A 169 2.45 4.16 3.89
CA PHE A 169 2.07 3.02 4.71
C PHE A 169 1.42 3.50 6.02
N PHE A 170 0.23 3.00 6.33
CA PHE A 170 -0.34 3.07 7.67
C PHE A 170 -0.35 1.67 8.31
N MET A 171 -0.04 1.61 9.61
CA MET A 171 -0.03 0.41 10.46
C MET A 171 -1.02 0.63 11.61
N MET A 172 -2.00 -0.26 11.74
CA MET A 172 -2.41 -0.82 13.04
C MET A 172 -2.18 -2.33 12.88
N LYS A 173 -1.52 -3.11 13.76
CA LYS A 173 -1.28 -3.03 15.21
C LYS A 173 -0.06 -3.92 15.54
N LYS A 174 0.87 -3.47 16.41
CA LYS A 174 1.80 -4.36 17.13
C LYS A 174 1.26 -4.51 18.57
N VAL A 175 0.64 -5.63 18.91
CA VAL A 175 0.47 -6.01 20.32
C VAL A 175 1.50 -7.08 20.62
N VAL A 176 2.62 -6.68 21.22
CA VAL A 176 3.58 -7.63 21.80
C VAL A 176 3.26 -7.68 23.30
N PRO A 177 2.87 -8.82 23.89
CA PRO A 177 2.31 -8.87 25.25
C PRO A 177 3.27 -8.48 26.39
N ASN A 178 4.56 -8.22 26.16
CA ASN A 178 5.57 -8.12 27.23
C ASN A 178 6.59 -6.97 27.08
N TRP A 179 6.22 -5.83 26.49
CA TRP A 179 7.10 -4.65 26.48
C TRP A 179 6.72 -3.70 27.63
N PRO A 180 7.62 -3.37 28.58
CA PRO A 180 7.28 -2.49 29.69
C PRO A 180 7.39 -1.05 29.21
N GLY A 181 6.24 -0.40 29.03
CA GLY A 181 6.19 1.05 28.79
C GLY A 181 5.15 1.47 27.74
N SER A 182 4.01 1.93 28.25
CA SER A 182 3.32 3.17 27.84
C SER A 182 2.89 3.39 26.37
N VAL A 183 1.57 3.53 26.24
CA VAL A 183 0.85 4.59 25.50
C VAL A 183 0.61 4.37 24.00
N CYS A 184 -0.62 3.92 23.71
CA CYS A 184 -1.33 4.20 22.48
C CYS A 184 -1.54 5.71 22.34
N GLN A 185 -0.85 6.37 21.40
CA GLN A 185 -1.27 7.62 20.76
C GLN A 185 -0.22 8.02 19.70
N HIS A 186 -0.67 8.24 18.47
CA HIS A 186 0.06 8.76 17.30
C HIS A 186 0.81 7.75 16.40
N ALA A 187 0.26 7.59 15.20
CA ALA A 187 0.84 6.95 14.02
C ALA A 187 2.21 7.54 13.67
N ASN A 188 3.24 6.72 13.42
CA ASN A 188 4.51 7.21 12.86
C ASN A 188 5.38 6.08 12.27
N SER A 189 5.20 5.77 10.99
CA SER A 189 6.32 5.37 10.12
C SER A 189 5.91 5.46 8.65
N CYS A 190 6.43 6.47 7.95
CA CYS A 190 6.25 6.61 6.52
C CYS A 190 7.59 6.43 5.83
N ILE A 191 7.64 5.52 4.85
CA ILE A 191 8.81 5.39 3.97
C ILE A 191 8.54 6.29 2.76
N THR A 192 9.07 7.50 2.83
CA THR A 192 9.17 8.37 1.66
C THR A 192 10.43 7.99 0.87
N PHE A 193 10.28 7.81 -0.44
CA PHE A 193 11.43 7.81 -1.35
C PHE A 193 11.57 9.22 -1.93
N PRO A 194 12.44 10.09 -1.38
CA PRO A 194 12.74 11.34 -2.04
C PRO A 194 13.63 11.03 -3.23
N ASN A 195 13.10 11.14 -4.44
CA ASN A 195 13.98 11.46 -5.55
C ASN A 195 14.21 12.98 -5.51
N ARG A 196 15.47 13.37 -5.30
CA ARG A 196 15.96 14.76 -5.36
C ARG A 196 15.21 15.54 -6.44
N MET A 197 14.69 16.70 -6.06
CA MET A 197 14.32 17.87 -6.89
C MET A 197 12.96 18.43 -6.44
N LEU A 198 12.99 19.19 -5.33
CA LEU A 198 12.28 20.46 -5.16
C LEU A 198 12.99 21.25 -4.04
N GLN A 199 14.30 21.42 -4.18
CA GLN A 199 14.96 22.65 -3.73
C GLN A 199 15.49 23.33 -5.00
N LYS A 200 14.60 24.00 -5.75
CA LYS A 200 15.09 25.12 -6.53
C LYS A 200 15.48 26.15 -5.49
N LYS A 201 16.79 26.36 -5.34
CA LYS A 201 17.32 27.54 -4.66
C LYS A 201 16.59 28.75 -5.25
N SER A 202 15.94 29.52 -4.38
CA SER A 202 15.89 30.96 -4.55
C SER A 202 17.34 31.42 -4.72
N VAL A 203 17.72 31.77 -5.95
CA VAL A 203 18.89 32.59 -6.21
C VAL A 203 18.31 33.91 -6.68
N ASP A 204 18.49 34.92 -5.83
CA ASP A 204 18.24 36.31 -6.12
C ASP A 204 18.97 36.74 -7.39
N VAL A 205 18.22 37.30 -8.36
CA VAL A 205 18.58 38.52 -9.12
C VAL A 205 17.28 39.26 -9.45
#